data_AF-A0A401T5T6-F1
#
_entry.id   AF-A0A401T5T6-F1
#
_cell.length_a   1.000
_cell.length_b   1.000
_cell.length_c   1.000
_cell.angle_alpha   90.00
_cell.angle_beta   90.00
_cell.angle_gamma   90.00
#
_symmetry.space_group_name_H-M   'P 1'
#
loop_
_entity.id
_entity.type
_entity.pdbx_description
1 polymer ?
#
loop_
_entity_poly.entity_id
_entity_poly.type
_entity_poly.pdbx_seq_one_letter_code
_entity_poly.pdbx_strand_id
1 'polypeptide(L)'
;MRPTIQRFDRVRQNVWQSLRDCYPPKMDPQALRGDPLGESENPAAYLEKQLKKWKLETEQDIETNQLLTTMFRNSIIEAIPSQVRSRLEEVVGLT
;
A
#
# COMPACT_ATOMS: atom_id res chain seq x y z
N MET A 1 -16.98 -4.34 -34.90
CA MET A 1 -16.68 -3.66 -33.62
C MET A 1 -16.56 -2.15 -33.87
N ARG A 2 -17.17 -1.29 -33.05
CA ARG A 2 -17.31 0.16 -33.35
C ARG A 2 -16.10 0.97 -32.80
N PRO A 3 -15.26 1.57 -33.66
CA PRO A 3 -14.01 2.26 -33.27
C PRO A 3 -14.19 3.55 -32.45
N THR A 4 -15.39 4.11 -32.42
CA THR A 4 -15.72 5.34 -31.67
C THR A 4 -15.75 5.14 -30.16
N ILE A 5 -16.14 3.96 -29.68
CA ILE A 5 -16.21 3.65 -28.24
C ILE A 5 -14.79 3.62 -27.63
N GLN A 6 -13.83 3.01 -28.34
CA GLN A 6 -12.44 2.95 -27.92
C GLN A 6 -11.77 4.33 -27.81
N ARG A 7 -12.11 5.26 -28.70
CA ARG A 7 -11.59 6.63 -28.65
C ARG A 7 -12.12 7.39 -27.43
N PHE A 8 -13.41 7.26 -27.13
CA PHE A 8 -14.00 7.85 -25.94
C PHE A 8 -13.39 7.28 -24.66
N ASP A 9 -13.24 5.96 -24.58
CA ASP A 9 -12.63 5.29 -23.41
C ASP A 9 -11.22 5.78 -23.14
N ARG A 10 -10.41 5.94 -24.18
CA ARG A 10 -9.04 6.47 -24.06
C ARG A 10 -9.01 7.92 -23.58
N VAL A 11 -9.86 8.78 -24.13
CA VAL A 11 -9.95 10.19 -23.67
C VAL A 11 -10.38 10.24 -22.21
N ARG A 12 -11.39 9.45 -21.84
CA ARG A 12 -11.85 9.32 -20.45
C ARG A 12 -10.72 8.88 -19.51
N GLN A 13 -9.96 7.83 -19.87
CA GLN A 13 -8.82 7.38 -19.08
C GLN A 13 -7.76 8.48 -18.91
N ASN A 14 -7.42 9.19 -19.99
CA ASN A 14 -6.42 10.27 -19.93
C ASN A 14 -6.86 11.42 -19.03
N VAL A 15 -8.14 11.83 -19.11
CA VAL A 15 -8.70 12.86 -18.24
C VAL A 15 -8.65 12.41 -16.77
N TRP A 16 -9.06 11.18 -16.49
CA TRP A 16 -8.98 10.63 -15.12
C TRP A 16 -7.56 10.53 -14.58
N GLN A 17 -6.58 10.20 -15.43
CA GLN A 17 -5.19 10.20 -15.02
C GLN A 17 -4.70 11.62 -14.71
N SER A 18 -4.97 12.57 -15.61
CA SER A 18 -4.57 13.98 -15.43
C SER A 18 -5.16 14.59 -14.16
N LEU A 19 -6.41 14.24 -13.82
CA LEU A 19 -7.04 14.69 -12.57
C LEU A 19 -6.33 14.13 -11.34
N ARG A 20 -5.95 12.85 -11.34
CA ARG A 20 -5.20 12.24 -10.22
C ARG A 20 -3.80 12.82 -10.08
N ASP A 21 -3.15 13.16 -11.19
CA ASP A 21 -1.82 13.77 -11.19
C ASP A 21 -1.87 15.21 -10.62
N CYS A 22 -2.92 15.98 -10.96
CA CYS A 22 -3.12 17.34 -10.45
C CYS A 22 -3.65 17.41 -9.01
N TYR A 23 -4.41 16.40 -8.59
CA TYR A 23 -5.06 16.32 -7.29
C TYR A 23 -4.75 14.96 -6.65
N PRO A 24 -3.49 14.74 -6.24
CA PRO A 24 -3.12 13.49 -5.60
C PRO A 24 -3.95 13.30 -4.32
N PRO A 25 -4.41 12.07 -4.04
CA PRO A 25 -5.05 11.75 -2.77
C PRO A 25 -4.17 12.24 -1.62
N LYS A 26 -4.78 12.94 -0.66
CA LYS A 26 -4.06 13.33 0.56
C LYS A 26 -3.74 12.05 1.32
N MET A 27 -2.46 11.67 1.34
CA MET A 27 -2.00 10.59 2.20
C MET A 27 -2.10 11.05 3.65
N ASP A 28 -2.99 10.43 4.43
CA ASP A 28 -3.01 10.57 5.89
C ASP A 28 -2.04 9.57 6.51
N PRO A 29 -0.92 10.03 7.12
CA PRO A 29 0.03 9.13 7.78
C PRO A 29 -0.59 8.29 8.89
N GLN A 30 -1.69 8.74 9.51
CA GLN A 30 -2.39 7.96 10.54
C GLN A 30 -3.18 6.80 9.92
N ALA A 31 -3.80 7.02 8.76
CA ALA A 31 -4.51 5.97 8.02
C ALA A 31 -3.55 4.86 7.54
N LEU A 32 -2.27 5.20 7.30
CA LEU A 32 -1.25 4.26 6.83
C LEU A 32 -0.59 3.42 7.94
N ARG A 33 -0.90 3.67 9.21
CA ARG A 33 -0.40 2.82 10.30
C ARG A 33 -0.92 1.40 10.12
N GLY A 34 -0.02 0.43 10.28
CA GLY A 34 -0.38 -0.97 10.31
C GLY A 34 -1.31 -1.25 11.49
N ASP A 35 -2.36 -2.05 11.25
CA ASP A 35 -3.12 -2.58 12.38
C ASP A 35 -2.21 -3.57 13.14
N PRO A 36 -2.36 -3.73 14.46
CA PRO A 36 -1.58 -4.74 15.18
C PRO A 36 -1.87 -6.14 14.64
N LEU A 37 -0.83 -6.96 14.53
CA LEU A 37 -0.96 -8.37 14.15
C LEU A 37 -1.75 -9.11 15.24
N GLY A 38 -2.83 -9.80 14.87
CA GLY A 38 -3.62 -10.59 15.83
C GLY A 38 -2.82 -11.78 16.37
N GLU A 39 -3.06 -12.18 17.63
CA GLU A 39 -2.30 -13.25 18.31
C GLU A 39 -2.30 -14.60 17.57
N SER A 40 -3.38 -14.90 16.84
CA SER A 40 -3.54 -16.13 16.04
C SER A 40 -3.69 -15.84 14.54
N GLU A 41 -3.44 -14.61 14.12
CA GLU A 41 -3.57 -14.23 12.71
C GLU A 41 -2.41 -14.81 11.90
N ASN A 42 -2.71 -15.34 10.71
CA ASN A 42 -1.67 -15.78 9.79
C ASN A 42 -0.89 -14.55 9.26
N PRO A 43 0.45 -14.50 9.38
CA PRO A 43 1.24 -13.34 8.94
C PRO A 43 1.10 -12.98 7.45
N ALA A 44 0.92 -13.98 6.57
CA ALA A 44 0.71 -13.71 5.15
C ALA A 44 -0.66 -13.07 4.90
N ALA A 45 -1.71 -13.57 5.56
CA ALA A 45 -3.05 -12.98 5.48
C ALA A 45 -3.08 -11.55 6.04
N TYR A 46 -2.35 -11.31 7.14
CA TYR A 46 -2.14 -9.97 7.70
C TYR A 46 -1.47 -9.02 6.69
N LEU A 47 -0.37 -9.44 6.06
CA LEU A 47 0.32 -8.63 5.06
C LEU A 47 -0.58 -8.31 3.87
N GLU A 48 -1.34 -9.28 3.37
CA GLU A 48 -2.32 -9.04 2.29
C GLU A 48 -3.39 -8.02 2.68
N LYS A 49 -3.88 -8.08 3.93
CA LYS A 49 -4.84 -7.10 4.45
C LYS A 49 -4.24 -5.70 4.50
N GLN A 50 -3.01 -5.56 5.01
CA GLN A 50 -2.32 -4.27 5.07
C GLN A 50 -2.00 -3.72 3.67
N LEU A 51 -1.62 -4.58 2.71
CA LEU A 51 -1.43 -4.19 1.31
C LEU A 51 -2.72 -3.64 0.68
N LYS A 52 -3.86 -4.31 0.90
CA LYS A 52 -5.16 -3.84 0.41
C LYS A 52 -5.54 -2.48 1.01
N LYS A 53 -5.29 -2.28 2.31
CA LYS A 53 -5.50 -1.00 3.00
C LYS A 53 -4.62 0.09 2.37
N TRP A 54 -3.33 -0.16 2.21
CA TRP A 54 -2.40 0.79 1.60
C TRP A 54 -2.78 1.17 0.17
N LYS A 55 -3.21 0.20 -0.64
CA LYS A 55 -3.66 0.47 -2.01
C LYS A 55 -4.94 1.31 -2.06
N LEU A 56 -5.83 1.15 -1.08
CA LEU A 56 -7.03 1.96 -0.95
C LEU A 56 -6.71 3.40 -0.55
N GLU A 57 -5.83 3.59 0.44
CA GLU A 57 -5.49 4.92 0.98
C GLU A 57 -4.58 5.73 0.03
N THR A 58 -3.66 5.07 -0.67
CA THR A 58 -2.67 5.76 -1.53
C THR A 58 -3.06 5.78 -3.00
N GLU A 59 -4.05 4.97 -3.41
CA GLU A 59 -4.37 4.65 -4.81
C GLU A 59 -3.17 4.15 -5.64
N GLN A 60 -2.09 3.76 -4.98
CA GLN A 60 -0.83 3.37 -5.58
C GLN A 60 -0.45 1.96 -5.15
N ASP A 61 0.26 1.27 -6.05
CA ASP A 61 0.89 0.03 -5.69
C ASP A 61 2.20 0.32 -4.97
N ILE A 62 2.44 -0.34 -3.82
CA ILE A 62 3.65 -0.09 -3.03
C ILE A 62 4.93 -0.44 -3.80
N GLU A 63 4.84 -1.32 -4.80
CA GLU A 63 5.97 -1.77 -5.62
C GLU A 63 6.35 -0.76 -6.70
N THR A 64 5.48 0.22 -7.00
CA THR A 64 5.75 1.24 -8.02
C THR A 64 6.80 2.26 -7.60
N ASN A 65 7.03 2.40 -6.29
CA ASN A 65 7.92 3.41 -5.74
C ASN A 65 8.68 2.85 -4.52
N GLN A 66 10.01 2.94 -4.57
CA GLN A 66 10.87 2.48 -3.47
C GLN A 66 10.57 3.19 -2.14
N LEU A 67 10.18 4.47 -2.18
CA LEU A 67 9.74 5.20 -0.99
C LEU A 67 8.48 4.57 -0.39
N LEU A 68 7.47 4.26 -1.21
CA LEU A 68 6.23 3.62 -0.75
C LEU A 68 6.51 2.22 -0.21
N THR A 69 7.37 1.45 -0.87
CA THR A 69 7.83 0.15 -0.36
C THR A 69 8.45 0.29 1.04
N THR A 70 9.34 1.26 1.23
CA THR A 70 10.00 1.49 2.54
C THR A 70 9.00 1.95 3.60
N MET A 71 8.12 2.90 3.27
CA MET A 71 7.12 3.39 4.22
C MET A 71 6.14 2.27 4.61
N PHE A 72 5.72 1.43 3.66
CA PHE A 72 4.91 0.26 3.95
C PHE A 72 5.62 -0.69 4.92
N ARG A 73 6.87 -1.07 4.62
CA ARG A 73 7.66 -1.95 5.51
C ARG A 73 7.78 -1.38 6.91
N ASN A 74 8.10 -0.09 7.05
CA ASN A 74 8.19 0.56 8.35
C ASN A 74 6.85 0.51 9.11
N SER A 75 5.73 0.73 8.42
CA SER A 75 4.40 0.65 9.04
C SER A 75 4.08 -0.75 9.59
N ILE A 76 4.57 -1.80 8.92
CA ILE A 76 4.41 -3.19 9.38
C ILE A 76 5.30 -3.45 10.60
N ILE A 77 6.58 -3.06 10.52
CA ILE A 77 7.54 -3.27 11.61
C ILE A 77 7.08 -2.53 12.88
N GLU A 78 6.51 -1.33 12.75
CA GLU A 78 5.90 -0.58 13.86
C GLU A 78 4.67 -1.25 14.48
N ALA A 79 3.86 -1.93 13.67
CA ALA A 79 2.61 -2.55 14.12
C ALA A 79 2.78 -3.98 14.68
N ILE A 80 3.90 -4.63 14.37
CA ILE A 80 4.22 -5.97 14.86
C ILE A 80 4.60 -5.92 16.35
N PRO A 81 4.16 -6.90 17.18
CA PRO A 81 4.57 -6.99 18.58
C PRO A 81 6.09 -7.02 18.75
N SER A 82 6.61 -6.33 19.77
CA SER A 82 8.05 -6.21 20.04
C SER A 82 8.80 -7.55 20.04
N GLN A 83 8.18 -8.59 20.60
CA GLN A 83 8.77 -9.93 20.64
C GLN A 83 8.97 -10.54 19.25
N VAL A 84 8.05 -10.29 18.31
CA VAL A 84 8.16 -10.76 16.92
C VAL A 84 9.19 -9.90 16.17
N ARG A 85 9.21 -8.58 16.40
CA ARG A 85 10.21 -7.67 15.85
C ARG A 85 11.64 -8.09 16.23
N SER A 86 11.90 -8.34 17.50
CA SER A 86 13.24 -8.78 17.97
C SER A 86 13.66 -10.12 17.37
N ARG A 87 12.73 -11.06 17.17
CA ARG A 87 13.04 -12.32 16.48
C ARG A 87 13.36 -12.11 15.00
N LEU A 88 12.67 -11.19 14.33
CA LEU A 88 12.96 -10.88 12.94
C LEU A 88 14.28 -10.10 12.79
N GLU A 89 14.60 -9.20 13.71
CA GLU A 89 15.92 -8.56 13.79
C GLU A 89 17.04 -9.60 13.89
N GLU A 90 16.88 -10.61 14.76
CA GLU A 90 17.88 -11.68 14.95
C GLU A 90 18.03 -12.59 13.73
N VAL A 91 16.92 -12.96 13.07
CA VAL A 91 16.92 -13.98 12.00
C VAL A 91 17.19 -13.40 10.62
N VAL A 92 16.72 -12.17 10.34
CA VAL A 92 16.79 -11.56 8.99
C VAL A 92 17.39 -10.16 8.98
N GLY A 93 17.86 -9.63 10.12
CA GLY A 93 18.56 -8.34 10.18
C GLY A 93 17.69 -7.16 9.78
N LEU A 94 16.42 -7.14 10.22
CA LEU A 94 15.54 -5.98 10.04
C LEU A 94 16.08 -4.76 10.81
N THR A 95 16.94 -3.96 10.18
CA THR A 95 17.37 -2.64 10.68
C THR A 95 16.70 -1.53 9.90
#